data_AF-A0A3M1XWU1-F1
#
_entry.id   AF-A0A3M1XWU1-F1
#
_cell.length_a   1.000
_cell.length_b   1.000
_cell.length_c   1.000
_cell.angle_alpha   90.00
_cell.angle_beta   90.00
_cell.angle_gamma   90.00
#
_symmetry.space_group_name_H-M   'P 1'
#
loop_
_entity.id
_entity.type
_entity.pdbx_description
1 polymer ?
#
loop_
_entity_poly.entity_id
_entity_poly.type
_entity_poly.pdbx_seq_one_letter_code
_entity_poly.pdbx_strand_id
1 'polypeptide(L)'
;MEKRGIIKITSRRDREYNTKLSHEGNEYFIITDREDKDNSVIKTSVYKKGKHIKSITQRVLDKDADIDELMNKQHQSVVDKIKKNVFFVEAKETIFREINRLIRQGKLDDAAEVTQQALNELPDDPMLNSYYGYLIAEKGYTDEAIRYCKKAIKKATRS
;
A
#
# COMPACT_ATOMS: atom_id res chain seq x y z
N MET A 1 -8.90 52.31 20.98
CA MET A 1 -7.71 51.91 20.20
C MET A 1 -7.10 50.70 20.87
N GLU A 2 -7.51 49.49 20.49
CA GLU A 2 -6.96 48.25 21.05
C GLU A 2 -5.82 47.75 20.17
N LYS A 3 -4.60 47.77 20.70
CA LYS A 3 -3.45 47.09 20.10
C LYS A 3 -3.63 45.58 20.32
N ARG A 4 -4.16 44.88 19.31
CA ARG A 4 -4.11 43.41 19.28
C ARG A 4 -2.71 42.99 18.83
N GLY A 5 -1.90 42.54 19.79
CA GLY A 5 -0.56 42.03 19.56
C GLY A 5 -0.61 40.87 18.57
N ILE A 6 0.13 41.00 17.47
CA ILE A 6 0.36 39.92 16.53
C ILE A 6 1.27 38.91 17.24
N ILE A 7 0.69 37.81 17.71
CA ILE A 7 1.48 36.67 18.17
C ILE A 7 2.16 36.08 16.94
N LYS A 8 3.44 36.38 16.75
CA LYS A 8 4.29 35.71 15.78
C LYS A 8 4.54 34.30 16.29
N ILE A 9 3.70 33.35 15.91
CA ILE A 9 3.98 31.93 16.11
C ILE A 9 5.06 31.55 15.09
N THR A 10 6.32 31.72 15.45
CA THR A 10 7.44 31.07 14.74
C THR A 10 7.44 29.60 15.12
N SER A 11 6.53 28.83 14.51
CA SER A 11 6.69 27.39 14.43
C SER A 11 7.90 27.14 13.52
N ARG A 12 9.01 26.71 14.13
CA ARG A 12 10.11 26.01 13.46
C ARG A 12 9.46 24.73 12.91
N ARG A 13 8.77 24.84 11.76
CA ARG A 13 8.07 23.71 11.17
C ARG A 13 9.14 22.73 10.72
N ASP A 14 9.25 21.62 11.43
CA ASP A 14 9.81 20.40 10.85
C ASP A 14 9.09 20.21 9.51
N ARG A 15 9.84 20.20 8.40
CA ARG A 15 9.21 20.10 7.08
C ARG A 15 8.61 18.71 6.95
N GLU A 16 7.31 18.64 6.96
CA GLU A 16 6.55 17.43 6.64
C GLU A 16 6.14 17.47 5.16
N TYR A 17 6.35 16.36 4.45
CA TYR A 17 5.83 16.19 3.09
C TYR A 17 4.53 15.42 3.14
N ASN A 18 3.49 15.99 2.52
CA ASN A 18 2.15 15.43 2.55
C ASN A 18 1.59 15.36 1.12
N THR A 19 1.20 14.17 0.68
CA THR A 19 0.53 13.95 -0.61
C THR A 19 -0.76 13.19 -0.41
N LYS A 20 -1.85 13.74 -0.96
CA LYS A 20 -3.11 13.03 -1.16
C LYS A 20 -3.19 12.56 -2.61
N LEU A 21 -3.35 11.26 -2.83
CA LEU A 21 -3.33 10.64 -4.15
C LEU A 21 -4.55 9.74 -4.35
N SER A 22 -5.29 9.95 -5.44
CA SER A 22 -6.32 9.02 -5.90
C SER A 22 -5.76 8.13 -7.00
N HIS A 23 -5.76 6.82 -6.79
CA HIS A 23 -5.23 5.85 -7.76
C HIS A 23 -6.02 4.54 -7.70
N GLU A 24 -6.45 4.03 -8.86
CA GLU A 24 -7.28 2.82 -9.01
C GLU A 24 -8.51 2.75 -8.07
N GLY A 25 -9.24 3.86 -7.95
CA GLY A 25 -10.43 3.93 -7.09
C GLY A 25 -10.15 3.91 -5.58
N ASN A 26 -8.88 4.06 -5.19
CA ASN A 26 -8.46 4.17 -3.80
C ASN A 26 -7.88 5.56 -3.52
N GLU A 27 -8.13 6.07 -2.31
CA GLU A 27 -7.56 7.31 -1.82
C GLU A 27 -6.43 6.99 -0.84
N TYR A 28 -5.25 7.54 -1.14
CA TYR A 28 -4.03 7.38 -0.38
C TYR A 28 -3.60 8.70 0.25
N PHE A 29 -3.09 8.64 1.47
CA PHE A 29 -2.40 9.74 2.13
C PHE A 29 -0.98 9.29 2.45
N ILE A 30 -0.01 10.03 1.94
CA ILE A 30 1.42 9.78 2.14
C ILE A 30 1.94 10.92 2.99
N ILE A 31 2.55 10.59 4.11
CA ILE A 31 3.12 11.54 5.06
C ILE A 31 4.58 11.15 5.26
N THR A 32 5.50 12.09 5.06
CA THR A 32 6.92 11.91 5.38
C THR A 32 7.35 12.90 6.44
N ASP A 33 7.78 12.38 7.57
CA ASP A 33 8.18 13.13 8.77
C ASP A 33 9.50 12.60 9.35
N ARG A 34 9.97 13.27 10.40
CA ARG A 34 11.17 12.89 11.17
C ARG A 34 10.71 12.29 12.49
N GLU A 35 11.18 11.08 12.81
CA GLU A 35 10.64 10.32 13.95
C GLU A 35 11.41 10.53 15.27
N ASP A 36 12.70 10.90 15.21
CA ASP A 36 13.56 10.98 16.39
C ASP A 36 14.10 12.38 16.69
N LYS A 37 14.49 12.59 17.95
CA LYS A 37 14.98 13.88 18.46
C LYS A 37 16.26 14.39 17.78
N ASP A 38 17.03 13.48 17.18
CA ASP A 38 18.28 13.79 16.48
C ASP A 38 18.07 13.95 14.96
N ASN A 39 16.82 13.93 14.48
CA ASN A 39 16.49 14.00 13.05
C ASN A 39 17.19 12.93 12.18
N SER A 40 17.58 11.81 12.78
CA SER A 40 18.30 10.74 12.11
C SER A 40 17.37 9.73 11.46
N VAL A 41 16.06 9.74 11.73
CA VAL A 41 15.11 8.79 11.13
C VAL A 41 14.06 9.52 10.30
N ILE A 42 14.09 9.27 8.99
CA ILE A 42 13.05 9.66 8.05
C ILE A 42 12.02 8.54 7.98
N LYS A 43 10.76 8.87 8.19
CA LYS A 43 9.64 7.92 8.11
C LYS A 43 8.63 8.39 7.08
N THR A 44 8.30 7.54 6.12
CA THR A 44 7.19 7.76 5.19
C THR A 44 6.06 6.78 5.50
N SER A 45 4.94 7.28 6.00
CA SER A 45 3.75 6.51 6.33
C SER A 45 2.69 6.65 5.23
N VAL A 46 2.15 5.51 4.79
CA VAL A 46 1.10 5.43 3.77
C VAL A 46 -0.19 4.95 4.39
N TYR A 47 -1.25 5.71 4.16
CA TYR A 47 -2.60 5.42 4.58
C TYR A 47 -3.48 5.19 3.35
N LYS A 48 -4.43 4.25 3.44
CA LYS A 48 -5.46 3.99 2.42
C LYS A 48 -6.82 4.09 3.08
N LYS A 49 -7.70 4.96 2.57
CA LYS A 49 -9.04 5.23 3.16
C LYS A 49 -8.98 5.50 4.67
N GLY A 50 -7.97 6.25 5.11
CA GLY A 50 -7.75 6.60 6.52
C GLY A 50 -7.12 5.52 7.40
N LYS A 51 -6.87 4.30 6.89
CA LYS A 51 -6.16 3.25 7.63
C LYS A 51 -4.67 3.26 7.29
N HIS A 52 -3.81 3.17 8.31
CA HIS A 52 -2.37 2.97 8.11
C HIS A 52 -2.12 1.62 7.44
N ILE A 53 -1.29 1.60 6.39
CA ILE A 53 -1.00 0.38 5.62
C ILE A 53 0.46 -0.03 5.76
N LYS A 54 1.39 0.90 5.53
CA LYS A 54 2.83 0.61 5.57
C LYS A 54 3.59 1.89 5.92
N SER A 55 4.66 1.74 6.69
CA SER A 55 5.67 2.79 6.85
C SER A 55 7.00 2.30 6.30
N ILE A 56 7.75 3.21 5.70
CA ILE A 56 9.13 3.02 5.28
C ILE A 56 9.97 3.94 6.15
N THR A 57 10.96 3.38 6.84
CA THR A 57 11.87 4.13 7.70
C THR A 57 13.29 4.06 7.14
N GLN A 58 13.99 5.17 7.12
CA GLN A 58 15.40 5.26 6.75
C GLN A 58 16.17 5.98 7.85
N ARG A 59 17.15 5.30 8.42
CA ARG A 59 18.11 5.93 9.32
C ARG A 59 19.21 6.60 8.50
N VAL A 60 19.48 7.86 8.81
CA VAL A 60 20.52 8.71 8.26
C VAL A 60 21.65 8.78 9.29
N LEU A 61 22.80 8.22 8.94
CA LEU A 61 23.97 8.18 9.81
C LEU A 61 24.90 9.37 9.61
N ASP A 62 24.84 9.98 8.42
CA ASP A 62 25.61 11.15 8.05
C ASP A 62 24.94 12.41 8.62
N LYS A 63 25.64 13.11 9.50
CA LYS A 63 25.14 14.33 10.17
C LYS A 63 25.14 15.55 9.26
N ASP A 64 25.91 15.51 8.18
CA ASP A 64 26.01 16.60 7.21
C ASP A 64 25.04 16.42 6.03
N ALA A 65 24.29 15.31 6.00
CA ALA A 65 23.32 15.03 4.95
C ALA A 65 22.18 16.05 4.91
N ASP A 66 21.76 16.44 3.70
CA ASP A 66 20.55 17.22 3.50
C ASP A 66 19.31 16.37 3.77
N ILE A 67 18.83 16.40 5.02
CA ILE A 67 17.66 15.65 5.46
C ILE A 67 16.42 16.04 4.66
N ASP A 68 16.26 17.32 4.30
CA ASP A 68 15.08 17.78 3.57
C ASP A 68 15.05 17.22 2.14
N GLU A 69 16.21 17.14 1.47
CA GLU A 69 16.34 16.49 0.16
C GLU A 69 16.05 14.99 0.25
N LEU A 70 16.61 14.30 1.26
CA LEU A 70 16.38 12.87 1.46
C LEU A 70 14.91 12.57 1.74
N MET A 71 14.24 13.40 2.56
CA MET A 71 12.80 13.31 2.82
C MET A 71 11.99 13.47 1.53
N ASN A 72 12.28 14.50 0.73
CA ASN A 72 11.61 14.72 -0.55
C ASN A 72 11.79 13.53 -1.51
N LYS A 73 13.03 13.03 -1.62
CA LYS A 73 13.37 11.90 -2.48
C LYS A 73 12.65 10.63 -2.06
N GLN A 74 12.60 10.34 -0.76
CA GLN A 74 11.87 9.19 -0.22
C GLN A 74 10.36 9.34 -0.46
N HIS A 75 9.81 10.52 -0.19
CA HIS A 75 8.39 10.83 -0.41
C HIS A 75 7.99 10.62 -1.87
N GLN A 76 8.73 11.21 -2.81
CA GLN A 76 8.44 11.10 -4.24
C GLN A 76 8.58 9.66 -4.73
N SER A 77 9.58 8.91 -4.24
CA SER A 77 9.73 7.49 -4.56
C SER A 77 8.51 6.67 -4.15
N VAL A 78 7.93 6.93 -2.97
CA VAL A 78 6.71 6.25 -2.50
C VAL A 78 5.50 6.62 -3.35
N VAL A 79 5.32 7.91 -3.63
CA VAL A 79 4.24 8.38 -4.52
C VAL A 79 4.33 7.71 -5.89
N ASP A 80 5.52 7.65 -6.48
CA ASP A 80 5.75 7.02 -7.78
C ASP A 80 5.50 5.51 -7.74
N LYS A 81 5.92 4.84 -6.66
CA LYS A 81 5.64 3.41 -6.47
C LYS A 81 4.14 3.14 -6.39
N ILE A 82 3.36 4.01 -5.74
CA ILE A 82 1.89 3.87 -5.67
C ILE A 82 1.28 4.09 -7.05
N LYS A 83 1.68 5.14 -7.78
CA LYS A 83 1.20 5.42 -9.15
C LYS A 83 1.53 4.29 -10.13
N LYS A 84 2.68 3.65 -9.98
CA LYS A 84 3.13 2.52 -10.81
C LYS A 84 2.56 1.17 -10.37
N ASN A 85 1.67 1.14 -9.37
CA ASN A 85 1.14 -0.10 -8.78
C ASN A 85 2.20 -1.05 -8.20
N VAL A 86 3.43 -0.59 -7.97
CA VAL A 86 4.52 -1.42 -7.43
C VAL A 86 4.67 -1.32 -5.92
N PHE A 87 4.07 -0.31 -5.28
CA PHE A 87 4.16 -0.12 -3.83
C PHE A 87 3.61 -1.30 -3.02
N PHE A 88 2.61 -1.99 -3.57
CA PHE A 88 1.97 -3.15 -2.95
C PHE A 88 2.44 -4.50 -3.52
N VAL A 89 3.35 -4.51 -4.51
CA VAL A 89 3.78 -5.73 -5.20
C VAL A 89 4.51 -6.70 -4.27
N GLU A 90 5.35 -6.21 -3.36
CA GLU A 90 6.05 -7.06 -2.38
C GLU A 90 5.08 -7.84 -1.46
N ALA A 91 3.96 -7.20 -1.08
CA ALA A 91 2.91 -7.86 -0.31
C ALA A 91 2.17 -8.90 -1.18
N LYS A 92 1.87 -8.54 -2.44
CA LYS A 92 1.18 -9.39 -3.42
C LYS A 92 1.99 -10.64 -3.80
N GLU A 93 3.30 -10.53 -4.01
CA GLU A 93 4.18 -11.66 -4.29
C GLU A 93 4.26 -12.65 -3.11
N THR A 94 4.26 -12.13 -1.89
CA THR A 94 4.26 -12.96 -0.68
C THR A 94 2.94 -13.72 -0.54
N ILE A 95 1.82 -13.03 -0.75
CA ILE A 95 0.48 -13.63 -0.78
C ILE A 95 0.40 -14.74 -1.85
N PHE A 96 0.88 -14.49 -3.07
CA PHE A 96 0.86 -15.52 -4.13
C PHE A 96 1.76 -16.72 -3.83
N ARG A 97 2.93 -16.50 -3.23
CA ARG A 97 3.80 -17.61 -2.79
C ARG A 97 3.10 -18.47 -1.75
N GLU A 98 2.39 -17.85 -0.81
CA GLU A 98 1.61 -18.55 0.21
C GLU A 98 0.44 -19.33 -0.39
N ILE A 99 -0.40 -18.71 -1.23
CA ILE A 99 -1.50 -19.38 -1.92
C ILE A 99 -0.99 -20.60 -2.69
N ASN A 100 0.06 -20.45 -3.50
CA ASN A 100 0.65 -21.57 -4.23
C ASN A 100 1.24 -22.66 -3.32
N ARG A 101 1.81 -22.29 -2.17
CA ARG A 101 2.30 -23.25 -1.18
C ARG A 101 1.15 -24.06 -0.59
N LEU A 102 0.05 -23.41 -0.21
CA LEU A 102 -1.14 -24.04 0.36
C LEU A 102 -1.82 -24.97 -0.64
N ILE A 103 -1.99 -24.53 -1.89
CA ILE A 103 -2.51 -25.36 -3.00
C ILE A 103 -1.66 -26.62 -3.18
N ARG A 104 -0.32 -26.48 -3.24
CA ARG A 104 0.59 -27.63 -3.37
C ARG A 104 0.54 -28.60 -2.17
N GLN A 105 0.13 -28.11 -1.01
CA GLN A 105 -0.07 -28.92 0.19
C GLN A 105 -1.48 -29.54 0.28
N GLY A 106 -2.36 -29.29 -0.70
CA GLY A 106 -3.76 -29.72 -0.67
C GLY A 106 -4.63 -28.95 0.33
N LYS A 107 -4.11 -27.87 0.94
CA LYS A 107 -4.82 -27.05 1.93
C LYS A 107 -5.69 -26.00 1.24
N LEU A 108 -6.72 -26.47 0.53
CA LEU A 108 -7.55 -25.63 -0.34
C LEU A 108 -8.42 -24.64 0.44
N ASP A 109 -8.85 -24.98 1.66
CA ASP A 109 -9.61 -24.08 2.52
C ASP A 109 -8.76 -22.89 2.99
N ASP A 110 -7.56 -23.16 3.52
CA ASP A 110 -6.60 -22.12 3.92
C ASP A 110 -6.24 -21.21 2.73
N ALA A 111 -6.01 -21.80 1.55
CA ALA A 111 -5.72 -21.04 0.34
C ALA A 111 -6.88 -20.13 -0.06
N ALA A 112 -8.13 -20.59 0.10
CA ALA A 112 -9.32 -19.81 -0.19
C ALA A 112 -9.47 -18.64 0.78
N GLU A 113 -9.20 -18.85 2.08
CA GLU A 113 -9.24 -17.79 3.08
C GLU A 113 -8.20 -16.69 2.80
N VAL A 114 -6.94 -17.07 2.56
CA VAL A 114 -5.88 -16.12 2.20
C VAL A 114 -6.23 -15.36 0.92
N THR A 115 -6.76 -16.05 -0.09
CA THR A 115 -7.16 -15.42 -1.35
C THR A 115 -8.34 -14.46 -1.16
N GLN A 116 -9.31 -14.81 -0.32
CA GLN A 116 -10.46 -13.95 0.02
C GLN A 116 -10.01 -12.68 0.73
N GLN A 117 -9.11 -12.78 1.72
CA GLN A 117 -8.56 -11.64 2.42
C GLN A 117 -7.81 -10.70 1.46
N ALA A 118 -7.00 -11.26 0.56
CA ALA A 118 -6.30 -10.49 -0.45
C ALA A 118 -7.26 -9.80 -1.45
N LEU A 119 -8.36 -10.46 -1.84
CA LEU A 119 -9.41 -9.86 -2.68
C LEU A 119 -10.15 -8.73 -1.97
N ASN A 120 -10.28 -8.75 -0.65
CA ASN A 120 -10.87 -7.60 0.08
C ASN A 120 -10.01 -6.34 -0.06
N GLU A 121 -8.69 -6.49 -0.18
CA GLU A 121 -7.77 -5.37 -0.38
C GLU A 121 -7.63 -4.97 -1.85
N LEU A 122 -7.64 -5.95 -2.75
CA LEU A 122 -7.41 -5.84 -4.18
C LEU A 122 -8.55 -6.53 -4.96
N PRO A 123 -9.78 -5.99 -4.92
CA PRO A 123 -10.97 -6.67 -5.45
C PRO A 123 -10.92 -6.92 -6.95
N ASP A 124 -10.15 -6.14 -7.67
CA ASP A 124 -10.06 -6.18 -9.13
C ASP A 124 -8.78 -6.84 -9.65
N ASP A 125 -7.99 -7.46 -8.76
CA ASP A 125 -6.76 -8.14 -9.15
C ASP A 125 -7.04 -9.39 -10.00
N PRO A 126 -6.58 -9.46 -11.26
CA PRO A 126 -6.90 -10.59 -12.13
C PRO A 126 -6.40 -11.93 -11.60
N MET A 127 -5.21 -11.96 -10.99
CA MET A 127 -4.60 -13.20 -10.50
C MET A 127 -5.31 -13.71 -9.25
N LEU A 128 -5.65 -12.84 -8.30
CA LEU A 128 -6.42 -13.25 -7.12
C LEU A 128 -7.82 -13.74 -7.49
N ASN A 129 -8.49 -13.08 -8.45
CA ASN A 129 -9.79 -13.55 -8.95
C ASN A 129 -9.66 -14.92 -9.64
N SER A 130 -8.56 -15.18 -10.36
CA SER A 130 -8.28 -16.49 -10.96
C SER A 130 -8.05 -17.58 -9.91
N TYR A 131 -7.20 -17.31 -8.90
CA TYR A 131 -6.95 -18.25 -7.80
C TYR A 131 -8.23 -18.58 -7.02
N TYR A 132 -9.04 -17.58 -6.71
CA TYR A 132 -10.30 -17.80 -6.00
C TYR A 132 -11.27 -18.62 -6.85
N GLY A 133 -11.39 -18.31 -8.15
CA GLY A 133 -12.20 -19.10 -9.07
C GLY A 133 -11.77 -20.58 -9.10
N TYR A 134 -10.47 -20.85 -9.20
CA TYR A 134 -9.93 -22.21 -9.12
C TYR A 134 -10.29 -22.90 -7.78
N LEU A 135 -10.00 -22.26 -6.65
CA LEU A 135 -10.20 -22.83 -5.32
C LEU A 135 -11.67 -23.15 -5.00
N ILE A 136 -12.59 -22.32 -5.49
CA ILE A 136 -14.02 -22.48 -5.28
C ILE A 136 -14.61 -23.56 -6.23
N ALA A 137 -14.02 -23.73 -7.42
CA ALA A 137 -14.35 -24.85 -8.31
C ALA A 137 -14.00 -26.21 -7.70
N GLU A 138 -12.82 -26.31 -7.06
CA GLU A 138 -12.41 -27.53 -6.34
C GLU A 138 -13.35 -27.90 -5.18
N LYS A 139 -14.07 -26.92 -4.62
CA LYS A 139 -15.11 -27.13 -3.60
C LYS A 139 -16.49 -27.47 -4.18
N GLY A 140 -16.62 -27.54 -5.51
CA GLY A 140 -17.87 -27.88 -6.20
C GLY A 140 -18.78 -26.68 -6.53
N TYR A 141 -18.38 -25.44 -6.23
CA TYR A 141 -19.17 -24.24 -6.49
C TYR A 141 -18.88 -23.68 -7.90
N THR A 142 -19.18 -24.47 -8.92
CA THR A 142 -18.80 -24.21 -10.32
C THR A 142 -19.34 -22.88 -10.87
N ASP A 143 -20.59 -22.53 -10.58
CA ASP A 143 -21.21 -21.30 -11.09
C ASP A 143 -20.54 -20.03 -10.53
N GLU A 144 -20.15 -20.07 -9.26
CA GLU A 144 -19.44 -18.97 -8.62
C GLU A 144 -18.01 -18.87 -9.16
N ALA A 145 -17.32 -20.00 -9.31
CA ALA A 145 -15.99 -20.05 -9.91
C ALA A 145 -15.94 -19.39 -11.30
N ILE A 146 -16.93 -19.68 -12.16
CA ILE A 146 -17.04 -19.08 -13.49
C ILE A 146 -17.15 -17.55 -13.41
N ARG A 147 -17.87 -16.99 -12.43
CA ARG A 147 -18.00 -15.54 -12.26
C ARG A 147 -16.65 -14.89 -11.95
N TYR A 148 -15.88 -15.49 -11.05
CA TYR A 148 -14.55 -14.97 -10.68
C TYR A 148 -13.54 -15.10 -11.83
N CYS A 149 -13.51 -16.22 -12.55
CA CYS A 149 -12.68 -16.38 -13.75
C CYS A 149 -13.04 -15.37 -14.85
N LYS A 150 -14.33 -15.11 -15.09
CA LYS A 150 -14.76 -14.07 -16.03
C LYS A 150 -14.32 -12.67 -15.60
N LYS A 151 -14.35 -12.37 -14.30
CA LYS A 151 -13.85 -11.10 -13.76
C LYS A 151 -12.34 -10.96 -13.96
N ALA A 152 -11.58 -12.03 -13.72
CA ALA A 152 -10.15 -12.08 -13.96
C ALA A 152 -9.80 -11.76 -15.41
N ILE A 153 -10.43 -12.45 -16.36
CA ILE A 153 -10.23 -12.23 -17.81
C ILE A 153 -10.54 -10.78 -18.18
N LYS A 154 -11.72 -10.28 -17.76
CA LYS A 154 -12.15 -8.90 -18.08
C LYS A 154 -11.16 -7.84 -17.58
N LYS A 155 -10.50 -8.09 -16.44
CA LYS A 155 -9.53 -7.15 -15.86
C LYS A 155 -8.14 -7.29 -16.47
N ALA A 156 -7.71 -8.52 -16.78
CA ALA A 156 -6.43 -8.77 -17.45
C ALA A 156 -6.37 -8.20 -18.89
N THR A 157 -7.50 -8.12 -19.59
CA THR A 157 -7.55 -7.55 -20.95
C THR A 157 -7.67 -6.02 -20.97
N ARG A 158 -7.86 -5.36 -19.81
CA ARG A 158 -8.02 -3.89 -19.71
C ARG A 158 -6.84 -3.19 -19.05
N SER A 159 -5.81 -3.94 -18.66
CA SER A 159 -4.55 -3.46 -18.06
C SER A 159 -3.48 -3.25 -19.10
#